data_AF-A0A8B9SZE4-F1
#
_entry.id   AF-A0A8B9SZE4-F1
#
_cell.length_a   1.000
_cell.length_b   1.000
_cell.length_c   1.000
_cell.angle_alpha   90.00
_cell.angle_beta   90.00
_cell.angle_gamma   90.00
#
_symmetry.space_group_name_H-M   'P 1'
#
loop_
_entity.id
_entity.type
_entity.pdbx_description
1 polymer ?
#
loop_
_entity_poly.entity_id
_entity_poly.type
_entity_poly.pdbx_seq_one_letter_code
_entity_poly.pdbx_strand_id
1 'polypeptide(L)'
;EEDSLCPFIRLQEKKKQAQQMQKTLEEKEEAFRERMKAIACQWRDLQIKEAQLKAYMKKSRKVLQENDKLRTQALKKARREREMKMQKQSELLRAKTELEALKNKHQKLSDRVQKYSVFSKYLEDVVKTSHFEEIQKVIWRYKTLMRMNKDLLQQAKELLAQYTEEKEEEILKYNNELAQLKLHFDEAHSDESRWAHIQKTATQRTLELGTIRMAILNLFYCICKQMKRSLSVPADDNHMQLNMVQQFIQDLTDISLEVKRKDIQKHQQAAKATEAIRDVPP
;
A
#
# COMPACT_ATOMS: atom_id res chain seq x y z
N GLU A 1 145.05 -82.03 -12.16
CA GLU A 1 145.00 -82.54 -13.55
C GLU A 1 144.28 -81.52 -14.41
N GLU A 2 144.85 -80.95 -15.44
CA GLU A 2 146.20 -81.04 -15.98
C GLU A 2 146.37 -79.80 -16.87
N ASP A 3 147.54 -79.18 -16.71
CA ASP A 3 148.36 -78.61 -17.77
C ASP A 3 147.82 -77.56 -18.76
N SER A 4 148.35 -76.36 -18.55
CA SER A 4 149.11 -75.63 -19.57
C SER A 4 148.39 -75.29 -20.87
N LEU A 5 147.39 -74.40 -20.76
CA LEU A 5 147.06 -73.52 -21.88
C LEU A 5 148.07 -72.35 -21.92
N CYS A 6 148.87 -72.29 -23.00
CA CYS A 6 149.75 -71.16 -23.33
C CYS A 6 148.98 -69.81 -23.22
N PRO A 7 149.60 -68.70 -22.76
CA PRO A 7 148.96 -67.37 -22.70
C PRO A 7 148.23 -66.97 -23.98
N PHE A 8 148.71 -67.44 -25.12
CA PHE A 8 148.08 -67.29 -26.44
C PHE A 8 146.68 -67.94 -26.54
N ILE A 9 146.48 -69.16 -26.01
CA ILE A 9 145.18 -69.86 -26.06
C ILE A 9 144.16 -69.19 -25.14
N ARG A 10 144.58 -68.77 -23.94
CA ARG A 10 143.73 -68.06 -22.97
C ARG A 10 143.30 -66.67 -23.48
N LEU A 11 144.15 -66.00 -24.26
CA LEU A 11 143.85 -64.75 -24.94
C LEU A 11 142.87 -64.98 -26.12
N GLN A 12 143.02 -66.10 -26.83
CA GLN A 12 142.10 -66.52 -27.89
C GLN A 12 140.71 -66.92 -27.35
N GLU A 13 140.63 -67.57 -26.19
CA GLU A 13 139.38 -67.86 -25.47
C GLU A 13 138.71 -66.60 -24.94
N LYS A 14 139.46 -65.66 -24.32
CA LYS A 14 138.94 -64.36 -23.90
C LYS A 14 138.44 -63.53 -25.10
N LYS A 15 139.10 -63.63 -26.26
CA LYS A 15 138.65 -63.01 -27.51
C LYS A 15 137.35 -63.66 -28.03
N LYS A 16 137.23 -64.99 -28.01
CA LYS A 16 135.99 -65.71 -28.34
C LYS A 16 134.86 -65.35 -27.36
N GLN A 17 135.14 -65.27 -26.05
CA GLN A 17 134.17 -64.85 -25.04
C GLN A 17 133.72 -63.40 -25.24
N ALA A 18 134.64 -62.48 -25.53
CA ALA A 18 134.31 -61.10 -25.84
C ALA A 18 133.47 -60.98 -27.12
N GLN A 19 133.79 -61.74 -28.17
CA GLN A 19 132.98 -61.81 -29.39
C GLN A 19 131.60 -62.40 -29.15
N GLN A 20 131.48 -63.44 -28.32
CA GLN A 20 130.20 -64.03 -27.94
C GLN A 20 129.37 -63.04 -27.10
N MET A 21 129.99 -62.34 -26.13
CA MET A 21 129.31 -61.30 -25.35
C MET A 21 128.87 -60.13 -26.24
N GLN A 22 129.72 -59.69 -27.17
CA GLN A 22 129.40 -58.65 -28.14
C GLN A 22 128.20 -59.05 -28.99
N LYS A 23 128.18 -60.29 -29.51
CA LYS A 23 127.05 -60.83 -30.25
C LYS A 23 125.76 -60.88 -29.42
N THR A 24 125.83 -61.32 -28.16
CA THR A 24 124.67 -61.33 -27.26
C THR A 24 124.19 -59.92 -26.89
N LEU A 25 125.10 -58.95 -26.80
CA LEU A 25 124.77 -57.55 -26.54
C LEU A 25 124.05 -56.95 -27.76
N GLU A 26 124.58 -57.18 -28.96
CA GLU A 26 123.96 -56.76 -30.23
C GLU A 26 122.55 -57.34 -30.39
N GLU A 27 122.37 -58.63 -30.08
CA GLU A 27 121.05 -59.29 -30.07
C GLU A 27 120.08 -58.65 -29.05
N LYS A 28 120.55 -58.29 -27.85
CA LYS A 28 119.74 -57.63 -26.81
C LYS A 28 119.38 -56.20 -27.19
N GLU A 29 120.30 -55.46 -27.77
CA GLU A 29 120.06 -54.12 -28.30
C GLU A 29 119.07 -54.16 -29.47
N GLU A 30 119.20 -55.13 -30.37
CA GLU A 30 118.28 -55.34 -31.49
C GLU A 30 116.87 -55.67 -30.98
N ALA A 31 116.75 -56.62 -30.05
CA ALA A 31 115.48 -56.95 -29.41
C ALA A 31 114.87 -55.76 -28.64
N PHE A 32 115.69 -54.91 -28.01
CA PHE A 32 115.21 -53.67 -27.38
C PHE A 32 114.74 -52.66 -28.43
N ARG A 33 115.49 -52.47 -29.52
CA ARG A 33 115.11 -51.61 -30.65
C ARG A 33 113.78 -52.06 -31.26
N GLU A 34 113.58 -53.37 -31.45
CA GLU A 34 112.32 -53.94 -31.94
C GLU A 34 111.16 -53.70 -30.97
N ARG A 35 111.35 -53.91 -29.67
CA ARG A 35 110.34 -53.62 -28.64
C ARG A 35 109.98 -52.14 -28.62
N MET A 36 110.96 -51.25 -28.70
CA MET A 36 110.73 -49.81 -28.76
C MET A 36 109.96 -49.42 -30.04
N LYS A 37 110.27 -50.03 -31.19
CA LYS A 37 109.50 -49.85 -32.43
C LYS A 37 108.05 -50.32 -32.25
N ALA A 38 107.82 -51.49 -31.64
CA ALA A 38 106.47 -52.02 -31.39
C ALA A 38 105.67 -51.11 -30.46
N ILE A 39 106.27 -50.64 -29.36
CA ILE A 39 105.66 -49.68 -28.43
C ILE A 39 105.34 -48.37 -29.15
N ALA A 40 106.26 -47.85 -29.98
CA ALA A 40 106.02 -46.64 -30.77
C ALA A 40 104.90 -46.82 -31.82
N CYS A 41 104.76 -48.00 -32.42
CA CYS A 41 103.61 -48.33 -33.27
C CYS A 41 102.30 -48.34 -32.46
N GLN A 42 102.27 -49.01 -31.31
CA GLN A 42 101.09 -49.06 -30.44
C GLN A 42 100.66 -47.67 -29.94
N TRP A 43 101.62 -46.82 -29.57
CA TRP A 43 101.34 -45.43 -29.21
C TRP A 43 100.72 -44.65 -30.37
N ARG A 44 101.22 -44.83 -31.59
CA ARG A 44 100.62 -44.21 -32.79
C ARG A 44 99.19 -44.71 -33.03
N ASP A 45 98.95 -46.01 -32.91
CA ASP A 45 97.62 -46.58 -33.09
C ASP A 45 96.62 -46.09 -32.03
N LEU A 46 97.06 -45.98 -30.77
CA LEU A 46 96.24 -45.41 -29.69
C LEU A 46 95.90 -43.94 -29.95
N GLN A 47 96.87 -43.14 -30.40
CA GLN A 47 96.63 -41.74 -30.77
C GLN A 47 95.64 -41.61 -31.93
N ILE A 48 95.72 -42.49 -32.93
CA ILE A 48 94.76 -42.54 -34.04
C ILE A 48 93.36 -42.90 -33.52
N LYS A 49 93.23 -43.92 -32.67
CA LYS A 49 91.95 -44.34 -32.08
C LYS A 49 91.34 -43.25 -31.20
N GLU A 50 92.15 -42.57 -30.38
CA GLU A 50 91.71 -41.45 -29.56
C GLU A 50 91.18 -40.31 -30.43
N ALA A 51 91.89 -39.96 -31.50
CA ALA A 51 91.46 -38.96 -32.46
C ALA A 51 90.13 -39.34 -33.16
N GLN A 52 89.97 -40.62 -33.54
CA GLN A 52 88.73 -41.14 -34.11
C GLN A 52 87.56 -41.07 -33.13
N LEU A 53 87.76 -41.46 -31.87
CA LEU A 53 86.74 -41.36 -30.82
C LEU A 53 86.35 -39.92 -30.54
N LYS A 54 87.32 -39.00 -30.43
CA LYS A 54 87.05 -37.56 -30.29
C LYS A 54 86.23 -37.02 -31.46
N ALA A 55 86.57 -37.42 -32.69
CA ALA A 55 85.81 -37.04 -33.88
C ALA A 55 84.38 -37.60 -33.85
N TYR A 56 84.21 -38.87 -33.48
CA TYR A 56 82.91 -39.50 -33.33
C TYR A 56 82.06 -38.83 -32.25
N MET A 57 82.61 -38.58 -31.05
CA MET A 57 81.89 -37.88 -29.99
C MET A 57 81.46 -36.48 -30.41
N LYS A 58 82.31 -35.75 -31.15
CA LYS A 58 81.95 -34.43 -31.69
C LYS A 58 80.79 -34.53 -32.69
N LYS A 59 80.79 -35.54 -33.57
CA LYS A 59 79.69 -35.80 -34.51
C LYS A 59 78.40 -36.18 -33.78
N SER A 60 78.47 -37.15 -32.86
CA SER A 60 77.32 -37.61 -32.06
C SER A 60 76.70 -36.46 -31.24
N ARG A 61 77.53 -35.63 -30.58
CA ARG A 61 77.06 -34.44 -29.87
C ARG A 61 76.30 -33.48 -30.78
N LYS A 62 76.78 -33.24 -32.01
CA LYS A 62 76.07 -32.39 -32.97
C LYS A 62 74.72 -32.97 -33.36
N VAL A 63 74.66 -34.27 -33.66
CA VAL A 63 73.41 -34.97 -34.00
C VAL A 63 72.40 -34.91 -32.85
N LEU A 64 72.84 -35.13 -31.60
CA LEU A 64 71.99 -35.00 -30.42
C LEU A 64 71.45 -33.58 -30.26
N GLN A 65 72.29 -32.56 -30.40
CA GLN A 65 71.87 -31.16 -30.33
C GLN A 65 70.88 -30.78 -31.45
N GLU A 66 71.07 -31.29 -32.66
CA GLU A 66 70.13 -31.09 -33.78
C GLU A 66 68.81 -31.80 -33.52
N ASN A 67 68.84 -33.03 -33.02
CA ASN A 67 67.63 -33.79 -32.68
C ASN A 67 66.85 -33.11 -31.55
N ASP A 68 67.52 -32.63 -30.51
CA ASP A 68 66.88 -31.89 -29.40
C ASP A 68 66.22 -30.58 -29.89
N LYS A 69 66.85 -29.87 -30.83
CA LYS A 69 66.25 -28.70 -31.49
C LYS A 69 64.99 -29.08 -32.26
N LEU A 70 65.04 -30.15 -33.07
CA LEU A 70 63.90 -30.64 -33.83
C LEU A 70 62.75 -31.09 -32.90
N ARG A 71 63.07 -31.84 -31.84
CA ARG A 71 62.11 -32.27 -30.81
C ARG A 71 61.45 -31.07 -30.14
N THR A 72 62.23 -30.08 -29.74
CA THR A 72 61.71 -28.85 -29.12
C THR A 72 60.81 -28.07 -30.08
N GLN A 73 61.19 -27.98 -31.36
CA GLN A 73 60.38 -27.32 -32.38
C GLN A 73 59.06 -28.07 -32.64
N ALA A 74 59.10 -29.40 -32.74
CA ALA A 74 57.92 -30.25 -32.92
C ALA A 74 56.95 -30.11 -31.73
N LEU A 75 57.48 -30.13 -30.49
CA LEU A 75 56.67 -29.91 -29.29
C LEU A 75 56.04 -28.51 -29.25
N LYS A 76 56.81 -27.46 -29.60
CA LYS A 76 56.27 -26.09 -29.69
C LYS A 76 55.17 -25.99 -30.76
N LYS A 77 55.34 -26.63 -31.92
CA LYS A 77 54.32 -26.65 -32.98
C LYS A 77 53.05 -27.38 -32.52
N ALA A 78 53.19 -28.57 -31.94
CA ALA A 78 52.07 -29.34 -31.40
C ALA A 78 51.32 -28.59 -30.30
N ARG A 79 52.04 -27.87 -29.43
CA ARG A 79 51.42 -27.04 -28.38
C ARG A 79 50.58 -25.90 -28.99
N ARG A 80 51.14 -25.14 -29.92
CA ARG A 80 50.43 -24.04 -30.61
C ARG A 80 49.17 -24.57 -31.32
N GLU A 81 49.27 -25.72 -31.98
CA GLU A 81 48.14 -26.33 -32.67
C GLU A 81 47.03 -26.74 -31.70
N ARG A 82 47.37 -27.31 -30.53
CA ARG A 82 46.40 -27.61 -29.47
C ARG A 82 45.74 -26.34 -28.93
N GLU A 83 46.52 -25.30 -28.65
CA GLU A 83 45.99 -24.02 -28.15
C GLU A 83 45.02 -23.39 -29.17
N MET A 84 45.40 -23.36 -30.45
CA MET A 84 44.53 -22.88 -31.54
C MET A 84 43.25 -23.72 -31.67
N LYS A 85 43.35 -25.05 -31.55
CA LYS A 85 42.18 -25.94 -31.57
C LYS A 85 41.24 -25.65 -30.41
N MET A 86 41.75 -25.48 -29.20
CA MET A 86 40.94 -25.14 -28.02
C MET A 86 40.25 -23.78 -28.19
N GLN A 87 40.95 -22.78 -28.72
CA GLN A 87 40.36 -21.47 -29.00
C GLN A 87 39.25 -21.56 -30.06
N LYS A 88 39.46 -22.31 -31.15
CA LYS A 88 38.43 -22.50 -32.18
C LYS A 88 37.23 -23.29 -31.67
N GLN A 89 37.44 -24.25 -30.78
CA GLN A 89 36.36 -24.98 -30.13
C GLN A 89 35.52 -24.08 -29.20
N SER A 90 36.15 -23.19 -28.43
CA SER A 90 35.42 -22.25 -27.58
C SER A 90 34.67 -21.19 -28.39
N GLU A 91 35.24 -20.68 -29.48
CA GLU A 91 34.55 -19.83 -30.47
C GLU A 91 33.34 -20.54 -31.09
N LEU A 92 33.50 -21.82 -31.49
CA LEU A 92 32.40 -22.61 -32.04
C LEU A 92 31.27 -22.81 -31.04
N LEU A 93 31.59 -23.10 -29.78
CA LEU A 93 30.58 -23.24 -28.73
C LEU A 93 29.83 -21.93 -28.50
N ARG A 94 30.53 -20.80 -28.42
CA ARG A 94 29.90 -19.47 -28.32
C ARG A 94 28.96 -19.18 -29.50
N ALA A 95 29.45 -19.37 -30.72
CA ALA A 95 28.64 -19.18 -31.92
C ALA A 95 27.39 -20.09 -31.94
N LYS A 96 27.51 -21.34 -31.49
CA LYS A 96 26.35 -22.26 -31.36
C LYS A 96 25.33 -21.76 -30.34
N THR A 97 25.79 -21.27 -29.19
CA THR A 97 24.87 -20.73 -28.16
C THR A 97 24.15 -19.46 -28.65
N GLU A 98 24.86 -18.58 -29.36
CA GLU A 98 24.29 -17.38 -29.96
C GLU A 98 23.26 -17.71 -31.04
N LEU A 99 23.58 -18.68 -31.91
CA LEU A 99 22.66 -19.14 -32.95
C LEU A 99 21.35 -19.64 -32.34
N GLU A 100 21.42 -20.43 -31.27
CA GLU A 100 20.23 -20.98 -30.64
C GLU A 100 19.42 -19.92 -29.89
N ALA A 101 20.09 -18.94 -29.28
CA ALA A 101 19.42 -17.76 -28.74
C ALA A 101 18.71 -16.95 -29.83
N LEU A 102 19.33 -16.78 -31.01
CA LEU A 102 18.73 -16.08 -32.15
C LEU A 102 17.53 -16.84 -32.71
N LYS A 103 17.62 -18.16 -32.89
CA LYS A 103 16.48 -18.99 -33.32
C LYS A 103 15.31 -18.88 -32.34
N ASN A 104 15.56 -18.95 -31.04
CA ASN A 104 14.52 -18.78 -30.03
C ASN A 104 13.86 -17.39 -30.11
N LYS A 105 14.64 -16.33 -30.33
CA LYS A 105 14.08 -14.97 -30.56
C LYS A 105 13.25 -14.92 -31.83
N HIS A 106 13.73 -15.51 -32.92
CA HIS A 106 13.01 -15.57 -34.19
C HIS A 106 11.68 -16.31 -34.05
N GLN A 107 11.68 -17.47 -33.40
CA GLN A 107 10.45 -18.24 -33.15
C GLN A 107 9.44 -17.42 -32.36
N LYS A 108 9.85 -16.80 -31.24
CA LYS A 108 8.97 -15.93 -30.44
C LYS A 108 8.38 -14.77 -31.25
N LEU A 109 9.15 -14.18 -32.16
CA LEU A 109 8.66 -13.13 -33.04
C LEU A 109 7.70 -13.67 -34.09
N SER A 110 8.01 -14.82 -34.69
CA SER A 110 7.15 -15.52 -35.64
C SER A 110 5.79 -15.87 -35.02
N ASP A 111 5.79 -16.44 -33.81
CA ASP A 111 4.57 -16.78 -33.07
C ASP A 111 3.72 -15.52 -32.80
N ARG A 112 4.36 -14.40 -32.45
CA ARG A 112 3.65 -13.11 -32.27
C ARG A 112 3.04 -12.62 -33.58
N VAL A 113 3.79 -12.65 -34.68
CA VAL A 113 3.29 -12.25 -36.00
C VAL A 113 2.10 -13.12 -36.40
N GLN A 114 2.19 -14.43 -36.21
CA GLN A 114 1.10 -15.36 -36.48
C GLN A 114 -0.13 -15.07 -35.61
N LYS A 115 0.06 -14.86 -34.30
CA LYS A 115 -1.02 -14.49 -33.37
C LYS A 115 -1.74 -13.21 -33.82
N TYR A 116 -0.98 -12.21 -34.30
CA TYR A 116 -1.56 -10.94 -34.73
C TYR A 116 -2.04 -10.92 -36.20
N SER A 117 -1.82 -11.99 -36.96
CA SER A 117 -2.24 -12.09 -38.37
C SER A 117 -3.75 -11.96 -38.57
N VAL A 118 -4.55 -12.43 -37.61
CA VAL A 118 -6.02 -12.30 -37.63
C VAL A 118 -6.43 -10.82 -37.61
N PHE A 119 -5.77 -10.01 -36.77
CA PHE A 119 -6.04 -8.58 -36.69
C PHE A 119 -5.54 -7.84 -37.94
N SER A 120 -4.43 -8.26 -38.53
CA SER A 120 -3.97 -7.70 -39.81
C SER A 120 -5.02 -7.92 -40.90
N LYS A 121 -5.49 -9.15 -41.06
CA LYS A 121 -6.54 -9.50 -42.03
C LYS A 121 -7.83 -8.71 -41.79
N TYR A 122 -8.26 -8.62 -40.54
CA TYR A 122 -9.42 -7.80 -40.17
C TYR A 122 -9.23 -6.33 -40.58
N LEU A 123 -8.08 -5.73 -40.27
CA LEU A 123 -7.81 -4.33 -40.63
C LEU A 123 -7.71 -4.13 -42.15
N GLU A 124 -7.16 -5.10 -42.87
CA GLU A 124 -7.16 -5.12 -44.34
C GLU A 124 -8.60 -5.16 -44.88
N ASP A 125 -9.48 -5.97 -44.31
CA ASP A 125 -10.88 -6.05 -44.71
C ASP A 125 -11.67 -4.77 -44.36
N VAL A 126 -11.38 -4.15 -43.22
CA VAL A 126 -11.92 -2.82 -42.86
C VAL A 126 -11.49 -1.78 -43.90
N VAL A 127 -10.22 -1.78 -44.30
CA VAL A 127 -9.71 -0.88 -45.35
C VAL A 127 -10.45 -1.14 -46.67
N LYS A 128 -10.61 -2.40 -47.10
CA LYS A 128 -11.36 -2.73 -48.33
C LYS A 128 -12.82 -2.28 -48.31
N THR A 129 -13.47 -2.36 -47.15
CA THR A 129 -14.91 -2.06 -47.01
C THR A 129 -15.17 -0.57 -46.77
N SER A 130 -14.14 0.19 -46.40
CA SER A 130 -14.26 1.59 -46.02
C SER A 130 -13.58 2.52 -47.03
N HIS A 131 -13.74 3.83 -46.84
CA HIS A 131 -13.11 4.86 -47.67
C HIS A 131 -11.65 5.13 -47.28
N PHE A 132 -11.07 4.34 -46.35
CA PHE A 132 -9.69 4.53 -45.93
C PHE A 132 -8.75 3.81 -46.90
N GLU A 133 -7.72 4.50 -47.37
CA GLU A 133 -6.72 3.92 -48.30
C GLU A 133 -5.72 2.99 -47.58
N GLU A 134 -5.45 3.22 -46.30
CA GLU A 134 -4.42 2.51 -45.55
C GLU A 134 -4.86 2.19 -44.11
N ILE A 135 -4.37 1.07 -43.58
CA ILE A 135 -4.59 0.64 -42.18
C ILE A 135 -4.12 1.72 -41.21
N GLN A 136 -3.03 2.42 -41.50
CA GLN A 136 -2.52 3.49 -40.65
C GLN A 136 -3.51 4.66 -40.52
N LYS A 137 -4.24 5.00 -41.59
CA LYS A 137 -5.27 6.05 -41.56
C LYS A 137 -6.45 5.64 -40.67
N VAL A 138 -6.86 4.37 -40.73
CA VAL A 138 -7.89 3.80 -39.83
C VAL A 138 -7.44 3.91 -38.37
N ILE A 139 -6.22 3.48 -38.06
CA ILE A 139 -5.65 3.54 -36.70
C ILE A 139 -5.57 4.99 -36.21
N TRP A 140 -5.12 5.91 -37.05
CA TRP A 140 -5.01 7.32 -36.70
C TRP A 140 -6.37 7.94 -36.42
N ARG A 141 -7.38 7.66 -37.26
CA ARG A 141 -8.76 8.12 -37.04
C ARG A 141 -9.32 7.57 -35.73
N TYR A 142 -9.15 6.28 -35.47
CA TYR A 142 -9.56 5.65 -34.22
C TYR A 142 -8.91 6.31 -33.01
N LYS A 143 -7.58 6.52 -33.04
CA LYS A 143 -6.85 7.19 -31.95
C LYS A 143 -7.38 8.60 -31.70
N THR A 144 -7.66 9.34 -32.76
CA THR A 144 -8.20 10.71 -32.66
C THR A 144 -9.60 10.69 -32.06
N LEU A 145 -10.49 9.82 -32.56
CA LEU A 145 -11.84 9.65 -32.02
C LEU A 145 -11.82 9.24 -30.54
N MET A 146 -10.92 8.33 -30.15
CA MET A 146 -10.79 7.92 -28.75
C MET A 146 -10.35 9.07 -27.83
N ARG A 147 -9.43 9.94 -28.29
CA ARG A 147 -9.04 11.14 -27.54
C ARG A 147 -10.22 12.09 -27.41
N MET A 148 -10.87 12.43 -28.53
CA MET A 148 -12.03 13.32 -28.54
C MET A 148 -13.15 12.79 -27.64
N ASN A 149 -13.44 11.48 -27.69
CA ASN A 149 -14.46 10.88 -26.84
C ASN A 149 -14.09 10.95 -25.35
N LYS A 150 -12.81 10.75 -25.01
CA LYS A 150 -12.33 10.93 -23.64
C LYS A 150 -12.51 12.37 -23.17
N ASP A 151 -12.16 13.34 -24.01
CA ASP A 151 -12.26 14.77 -23.67
C ASP A 151 -13.73 15.19 -23.52
N LEU A 152 -14.62 14.75 -24.43
CA LEU A 152 -16.06 15.00 -24.34
C LEU A 152 -16.67 14.37 -23.07
N LEU A 153 -16.27 13.15 -22.72
CA LEU A 153 -16.76 12.48 -21.52
C LEU A 153 -16.27 13.17 -20.25
N GLN A 154 -15.07 13.75 -20.29
CA GLN A 154 -14.55 14.56 -19.18
C GLN A 154 -15.32 15.87 -19.03
N GLN A 155 -15.57 16.58 -20.13
CA GLN A 155 -16.39 17.81 -20.13
C GLN A 155 -17.81 17.54 -19.63
N ALA A 156 -18.45 16.45 -20.06
CA ALA A 156 -19.78 16.07 -19.60
C ALA A 156 -19.83 15.79 -18.09
N LYS A 157 -18.77 15.19 -17.53
CA LYS A 157 -18.65 14.97 -16.09
C LYS A 157 -18.49 16.28 -15.32
N GLU A 158 -17.69 17.20 -15.83
CA GLU A 158 -17.48 18.51 -15.22
C GLU A 158 -18.76 19.34 -15.23
N LEU A 159 -19.49 19.36 -16.35
CA LEU A 159 -20.80 20.02 -16.43
C LEU A 159 -21.82 19.39 -15.48
N LEU A 160 -21.83 18.06 -15.36
CA LEU A 160 -22.72 17.39 -14.42
C LEU A 160 -22.38 17.75 -12.98
N ALA A 161 -21.09 17.81 -12.63
CA ALA A 161 -20.63 18.18 -11.29
C ALA A 161 -21.03 19.61 -10.93
N GLN A 162 -20.85 20.55 -11.87
CA GLN A 162 -21.29 21.94 -11.71
C GLN A 162 -22.80 22.02 -11.50
N TYR A 163 -23.58 21.35 -12.34
CA TYR A 163 -25.04 21.33 -12.18
C TYR A 163 -25.48 20.71 -10.84
N THR A 164 -24.80 19.65 -10.37
CA THR A 164 -25.11 19.07 -9.06
C THR A 164 -24.80 20.03 -7.93
N GLU A 165 -23.66 20.75 -7.99
CA GLU A 165 -23.27 21.76 -6.99
C GLU A 165 -24.29 22.91 -6.96
N GLU A 166 -24.66 23.45 -8.12
CA GLU A 166 -25.70 24.50 -8.24
C GLU A 166 -27.03 24.04 -7.63
N LYS A 167 -27.44 22.79 -7.87
CA LYS A 167 -28.69 22.25 -7.30
C LYS A 167 -28.60 21.97 -5.81
N GLU A 168 -27.45 21.56 -5.30
CA GLU A 168 -27.21 21.43 -3.85
C GLU A 168 -27.28 22.80 -3.16
N GLU A 169 -26.73 23.85 -3.76
CA GLU A 169 -26.84 25.22 -3.28
C GLU A 169 -28.30 25.72 -3.27
N GLU A 170 -29.07 25.47 -4.34
CA GLU A 170 -30.51 25.78 -4.39
C GLU A 170 -31.29 25.06 -3.29
N ILE A 171 -31.02 23.76 -3.08
CA ILE A 171 -31.65 22.97 -2.02
C ILE A 171 -31.32 23.56 -0.64
N LEU A 172 -30.07 23.94 -0.40
CA LEU A 172 -29.66 24.58 0.85
C LEU A 172 -30.40 25.90 1.08
N LYS A 173 -30.56 26.72 0.03
CA LYS A 173 -31.32 27.97 0.10
C LYS A 173 -32.79 27.71 0.46
N TYR A 174 -33.47 26.80 -0.24
CA TYR A 174 -34.87 26.46 0.07
C TYR A 174 -35.06 25.85 1.45
N ASN A 175 -34.11 25.02 1.91
CA ASN A 175 -34.15 24.48 3.27
C ASN A 175 -34.02 25.58 4.32
N ASN A 176 -33.21 26.61 4.08
CA ASN A 176 -33.09 27.75 4.99
C ASN A 176 -34.40 28.54 5.03
N GLU A 177 -34.98 28.88 3.87
CA GLU A 177 -36.27 29.56 3.77
C GLU A 177 -37.39 28.76 4.48
N LEU A 178 -37.41 27.44 4.28
CA LEU A 178 -38.37 26.55 4.94
C LEU A 178 -38.20 26.55 6.46
N ALA A 179 -36.96 26.58 6.96
CA ALA A 179 -36.70 26.65 8.40
C ALA A 179 -37.19 27.97 9.00
N GLN A 180 -36.96 29.09 8.31
CA GLN A 180 -37.47 30.41 8.73
C GLN A 180 -39.01 30.43 8.75
N LEU A 181 -39.65 29.89 7.71
CA LEU A 181 -41.11 29.86 7.63
C LEU A 181 -41.72 28.98 8.72
N LYS A 182 -41.09 27.83 9.04
CA LYS A 182 -41.50 26.96 10.16
C LYS A 182 -41.41 27.69 11.49
N LEU A 183 -40.31 28.41 11.73
CA LEU A 183 -40.13 29.20 12.95
C LEU A 183 -41.27 30.23 13.10
N HIS A 184 -41.58 30.99 12.04
CA HIS A 184 -42.68 31.96 12.08
C HIS A 184 -44.05 31.30 12.26
N PHE A 185 -44.26 30.12 11.67
CA PHE A 185 -45.48 29.36 11.85
C PHE A 185 -45.63 28.90 13.31
N ASP A 186 -44.58 28.36 13.92
CA ASP A 186 -44.59 27.91 15.31
C ASP A 186 -44.81 29.09 16.28
N GLU A 187 -44.22 30.26 16.01
CA GLU A 187 -44.46 31.50 16.74
C GLU A 187 -45.94 31.92 16.67
N ALA A 188 -46.49 31.99 15.46
CA ALA A 188 -47.89 32.37 15.25
C ALA A 188 -48.86 31.36 15.92
N HIS A 189 -48.56 30.07 15.84
CA HIS A 189 -49.37 29.02 16.45
C HIS A 189 -49.32 29.06 17.99
N SER A 190 -48.17 29.40 18.56
CA SER A 190 -48.02 29.64 20.00
C SER A 190 -48.87 30.83 20.45
N ASP A 191 -48.85 31.92 19.68
CA ASP A 191 -49.69 33.10 19.94
C ASP A 191 -51.19 32.79 19.82
N GLU A 192 -51.61 32.05 18.79
CA GLU A 192 -53.00 31.61 18.64
C GLU A 192 -53.45 30.75 19.83
N SER A 193 -52.62 29.79 20.24
CA SER A 193 -52.90 28.95 21.41
C SER A 193 -53.03 29.77 22.69
N ARG A 194 -52.19 30.79 22.86
CA ARG A 194 -52.28 31.74 23.98
C ARG A 194 -53.58 32.55 23.93
N TRP A 195 -53.96 33.07 22.76
CA TRP A 195 -55.22 33.79 22.58
C TRP A 195 -56.44 32.90 22.85
N ALA A 196 -56.44 31.66 22.36
CA ALA A 196 -57.49 30.70 22.64
C ALA A 196 -57.63 30.41 24.15
N HIS A 197 -56.51 30.31 24.88
CA HIS A 197 -56.54 30.15 26.33
C HIS A 197 -57.12 31.39 27.05
N ILE A 198 -56.71 32.60 26.65
CA ILE A 198 -57.26 33.86 27.19
C ILE A 198 -58.77 33.92 26.94
N GLN A 199 -59.20 33.61 25.71
CA GLN A 199 -60.62 33.61 25.35
C GLN A 199 -61.40 32.59 26.17
N LYS A 200 -60.89 31.36 26.34
CA LYS A 200 -61.52 30.33 27.18
C LYS A 200 -61.65 30.79 28.63
N THR A 201 -60.63 31.45 29.18
CA THR A 201 -60.70 32.02 30.52
C THR A 201 -61.72 33.15 30.59
N ALA A 202 -61.79 34.02 29.59
CA ALA A 202 -62.76 35.11 29.54
C ALA A 202 -64.22 34.62 29.42
N THR A 203 -64.47 33.58 28.61
CA THR A 203 -65.81 32.97 28.51
C THR A 203 -66.21 32.30 29.82
N GLN A 204 -65.28 31.60 30.49
CA GLN A 204 -65.50 31.02 31.82
C GLN A 204 -65.85 32.10 32.85
N ARG A 205 -65.09 33.21 32.90
CA ARG A 205 -65.39 34.35 33.80
C ARG A 205 -66.73 35.00 33.50
N THR A 206 -67.08 35.13 32.22
CA THR A 206 -68.38 35.69 31.80
C THR A 206 -69.54 34.80 32.21
N LEU A 207 -69.38 33.47 32.09
CA LEU A 207 -70.36 32.49 32.55
C LEU A 207 -70.52 32.52 34.07
N GLU A 208 -69.41 32.58 34.83
CA GLU A 208 -69.42 32.73 36.29
C GLU A 208 -70.18 34.00 36.70
N LEU A 209 -69.88 35.13 36.06
CA LEU A 209 -70.57 36.40 36.32
C LEU A 209 -72.07 36.30 36.00
N GLY A 210 -72.44 35.71 34.86
CA GLY A 210 -73.85 35.48 34.50
C GLY A 210 -74.58 34.60 35.50
N THR A 211 -73.93 33.55 36.01
CA THR A 211 -74.47 32.66 37.04
C THR A 211 -74.70 33.41 38.35
N ILE A 212 -73.74 34.25 38.78
CA ILE A 212 -73.88 35.10 39.97
C ILE A 212 -75.04 36.09 39.80
N ARG A 213 -75.13 36.77 38.65
CA ARG A 213 -76.24 37.70 38.34
C ARG A 213 -77.59 36.99 38.42
N MET A 214 -77.70 35.80 37.84
CA MET A 214 -78.93 35.01 37.89
C MET A 214 -79.29 34.59 39.31
N ALA A 215 -78.31 34.19 40.13
CA ALA A 215 -78.54 33.86 41.54
C ALA A 215 -79.04 35.08 42.34
N ILE A 216 -78.46 36.26 42.12
CA ILE A 216 -78.91 37.53 42.72
C ILE A 216 -80.35 37.82 42.33
N LEU A 217 -80.66 37.78 41.03
CA LEU A 217 -81.99 38.07 40.50
C LEU A 217 -83.04 37.08 41.06
N ASN A 218 -82.69 35.79 41.14
CA ASN A 218 -83.56 34.77 41.72
C ASN A 218 -83.86 35.03 43.20
N LEU A 219 -82.85 35.39 43.99
CA LEU A 219 -83.03 35.75 45.40
C LEU A 219 -83.93 36.99 45.55
N PHE A 220 -83.69 38.03 44.76
CA PHE A 220 -84.51 39.23 44.73
C PHE A 220 -85.98 38.92 44.37
N TYR A 221 -86.21 38.07 43.36
CA TYR A 221 -87.56 37.67 42.96
C TYR A 221 -88.29 36.89 44.06
N CYS A 222 -87.58 35.99 44.77
CA CYS A 222 -88.13 35.28 45.93
C CYS A 222 -88.65 36.27 46.99
N ILE A 223 -87.88 37.32 47.28
CA ILE A 223 -88.27 38.37 48.23
C ILE A 223 -89.48 39.16 47.74
N CYS A 224 -89.47 39.60 46.47
CA CYS A 224 -90.60 40.31 45.87
C CYS A 224 -91.90 39.48 45.94
N LYS A 225 -91.80 38.17 45.68
CA LYS A 225 -92.91 37.22 45.78
C LYS A 225 -93.41 37.09 47.23
N GLN A 226 -92.51 36.98 48.20
CA GLN A 226 -92.86 36.85 49.62
C GLN A 226 -93.50 38.12 50.18
N MET A 227 -93.05 39.30 49.73
CA MET A 227 -93.62 40.60 50.11
C MET A 227 -94.88 40.98 49.32
N LYS A 228 -95.33 40.18 48.34
CA LYS A 228 -96.45 40.48 47.43
C LYS A 228 -96.39 41.90 46.82
N ARG A 229 -95.19 42.41 46.58
CA ARG A 229 -94.94 43.74 46.00
C ARG A 229 -94.15 43.57 44.70
N SER A 230 -94.64 44.13 43.60
CA SER A 230 -93.86 44.26 42.39
C SER A 230 -92.95 45.49 42.50
N LEU A 231 -91.71 45.31 42.96
CA LEU A 231 -90.71 46.37 42.88
C LEU A 231 -90.10 46.38 41.48
N SER A 232 -90.28 47.48 40.76
CA SER A 232 -89.75 47.69 39.42
C SER A 232 -88.26 48.03 39.48
N VAL A 233 -87.42 47.05 39.81
CA VAL A 233 -85.95 47.17 39.69
C VAL A 233 -85.53 46.54 38.36
N PRO A 234 -84.74 47.24 37.51
CA PRO A 234 -84.22 46.68 36.27
C PRO A 234 -83.44 45.39 36.51
N ALA A 235 -83.57 44.44 35.58
CA ALA A 235 -82.92 43.12 35.67
C ALA A 235 -81.38 43.21 35.68
N ASP A 236 -80.80 44.26 35.09
CA ASP A 236 -79.35 44.42 34.96
C ASP A 236 -78.67 45.10 36.16
N ASP A 237 -79.43 45.73 37.07
CA ASP A 237 -78.86 46.42 38.23
C ASP A 237 -78.74 45.48 39.44
N ASN A 238 -77.69 44.66 39.41
CA ASN A 238 -77.40 43.70 40.47
C ASN A 238 -77.12 44.37 41.82
N HIS A 239 -76.64 45.62 41.83
CA HIS A 239 -76.32 46.33 43.07
C HIS A 239 -77.59 46.76 43.80
N MET A 240 -78.56 47.34 43.10
CA MET A 240 -79.86 47.65 43.71
C MET A 240 -80.60 46.39 44.16
N GLN A 241 -80.57 45.31 43.36
CA GLN A 241 -81.20 44.03 43.73
C GLN A 241 -80.59 43.44 45.01
N LEU A 242 -79.26 43.40 45.12
CA LEU A 242 -78.56 42.94 46.32
C LEU A 242 -78.85 43.83 47.53
N ASN A 243 -78.89 45.15 47.36
CA ASN A 243 -79.15 46.08 48.47
C ASN A 243 -80.57 45.88 49.03
N MET A 244 -81.55 45.63 48.16
CA MET A 244 -82.92 45.28 48.57
C MET A 244 -82.98 43.92 49.26
N VAL A 245 -82.24 42.92 48.76
CA VAL A 245 -82.09 41.61 49.42
C VAL A 245 -81.50 41.79 50.83
N GLN A 246 -80.46 42.60 50.96
CA GLN A 246 -79.79 42.90 52.22
C GLN A 246 -80.74 43.62 53.20
N GLN A 247 -81.43 44.68 52.76
CA GLN A 247 -82.37 45.41 53.59
C GLN A 247 -83.50 44.51 54.09
N PHE A 248 -84.03 43.63 53.23
CA PHE A 248 -85.05 42.66 53.63
C PHE A 248 -84.54 41.65 54.67
N ILE A 249 -83.32 41.13 54.50
CA ILE A 249 -82.71 40.24 55.50
C ILE A 249 -82.50 40.99 56.82
N GLN A 250 -82.08 42.26 56.76
CA GLN A 250 -81.92 43.11 57.95
C GLN A 250 -83.26 43.35 58.64
N ASP A 251 -84.31 43.71 57.89
CA ASP A 251 -85.65 43.92 58.40
C ASP A 251 -86.21 42.63 59.05
N LEU A 252 -86.05 41.47 58.41
CA LEU A 252 -86.43 40.18 59.01
C LEU A 252 -85.64 39.88 60.29
N THR A 253 -84.36 40.23 60.31
CA THR A 253 -83.49 40.06 61.48
C THR A 253 -83.96 40.96 62.61
N ASP A 254 -84.26 42.22 62.31
CA ASP A 254 -84.73 43.22 63.26
C ASP A 254 -86.13 42.86 63.78
N ILE A 255 -87.04 42.38 62.92
CA ILE A 255 -88.35 41.85 63.34
C ILE A 255 -88.17 40.63 64.23
N SER A 256 -87.29 39.69 63.90
CA SER A 256 -87.01 38.52 64.73
C SER A 256 -86.43 38.91 66.10
N LEU A 257 -85.51 39.88 66.13
CA LEU A 257 -84.96 40.44 67.38
C LEU A 257 -86.03 41.17 68.19
N GLU A 258 -86.95 41.88 67.54
CA GLU A 258 -88.05 42.60 68.17
C GLU A 258 -89.13 41.65 68.70
N VAL A 259 -89.43 40.56 67.98
CA VAL A 259 -90.29 39.46 68.46
C VAL A 259 -89.65 38.81 69.68
N LYS A 260 -88.35 38.51 69.64
CA LYS A 260 -87.61 38.01 70.81
C LYS A 260 -87.66 38.99 72.00
N ARG A 261 -87.49 40.30 71.77
CA ARG A 261 -87.64 41.31 72.84
C ARG A 261 -89.06 41.38 73.38
N LYS A 262 -90.08 41.28 72.53
CA LYS A 262 -91.49 41.29 72.93
C LYS A 262 -91.89 40.02 73.67
N ASP A 263 -91.32 38.87 73.33
CA ASP A 263 -91.51 37.64 74.11
C ASP A 263 -90.85 37.76 75.49
N ILE A 264 -89.66 38.36 75.57
CA ILE A 264 -89.00 38.69 76.86
C ILE A 264 -89.83 39.69 77.68
N GLN A 265 -90.41 40.73 77.04
CA GLN A 265 -91.26 41.72 77.71
C GLN A 265 -92.63 41.16 78.10
N LYS A 266 -93.24 40.27 77.30
CA LYS A 266 -94.48 39.56 77.67
C LYS A 266 -94.23 38.63 78.85
N HIS A 267 -93.08 37.95 78.91
CA HIS A 267 -92.70 37.20 80.11
C HIS A 267 -92.50 38.12 81.33
N GLN A 268 -91.96 39.33 81.15
CA GLN A 268 -91.81 40.31 82.24
C GLN A 268 -93.13 40.98 82.65
N GLN A 269 -94.09 41.19 81.74
CA GLN A 269 -95.42 41.75 82.05
C GLN A 269 -96.39 40.68 82.59
N ALA A 270 -96.27 39.42 82.18
CA ALA A 270 -96.96 38.31 82.82
C ALA A 270 -96.47 38.12 84.26
N ALA A 271 -95.17 38.29 84.52
CA ALA A 271 -94.66 38.31 85.90
C ALA A 271 -95.25 39.46 86.74
N LYS A 272 -95.34 40.68 86.18
CA LYS A 272 -95.89 41.86 86.89
C LYS A 272 -97.43 41.89 87.04
N ALA A 273 -98.19 41.31 86.11
CA ALA A 273 -99.64 41.20 86.22
C ALA A 273 -100.08 40.13 87.24
N THR A 274 -99.23 39.13 87.50
CA THR A 274 -99.47 38.14 88.56
C THR A 274 -99.21 38.74 89.95
N GLU A 275 -98.36 39.76 90.07
CA GLU A 275 -98.14 40.51 91.33
C GLU A 275 -99.27 41.50 91.63
N ALA A 276 -99.95 42.09 90.63
CA ALA A 276 -100.92 43.17 90.83
C ALA A 276 -102.38 42.73 91.14
N ILE A 277 -102.72 41.43 91.05
CA ILE A 277 -104.04 40.89 91.46
C ILE A 277 -104.02 40.49 92.96
N ARG A 278 -102.87 40.57 93.63
CA ARG A 278 -102.70 40.13 95.02
C ARG A 278 -103.17 41.13 96.10
N ASP A 279 -103.56 42.36 95.74
CA ASP A 279 -103.91 43.41 96.71
C ASP A 279 -105.23 44.17 96.39
N VAL A 280 -106.40 43.58 96.71
CA VAL A 280 -107.57 44.34 97.22
C VAL A 280 -108.38 43.44 98.22
N PRO A 281 -108.65 43.89 99.48
CA PRO A 281 -109.29 43.13 100.57
C PRO A 281 -110.83 43.35 100.64
N PRO A 282 -111.60 42.77 101.60
CA PRO A 282 -111.25 42.19 102.91
C PRO A 282 -111.52 40.70 103.10
#